data_AF-A0A3P7I9G5-F1
#
_entry.id   AF-A0A3P7I9G5-F1
#
_cell.length_a   1.000
_cell.length_b   1.000
_cell.length_c   1.000
_cell.angle_alpha   90.00
_cell.angle_beta   90.00
_cell.angle_gamma   90.00
#
_symmetry.space_group_name_H-M   'P 1'
#
loop_
_entity.id
_entity.type
_entity.pdbx_description
1 polymer ?
#
loop_
_entity_poly.entity_id
_entity_poly.type
_entity_poly.pdbx_seq_one_letter_code
_entity_poly.pdbx_strand_id
1 'polypeptide(L)'
;MLVILVKVAKLLDIKKKLIKTLTELNNEAERESILTDKYTPIFQERYARTVVDLETVNRQVNIYLNGIQEYNSQLLPQLSEVSISARPEALRRMCTSHANQIFKHCNRDLNVSNPQAVRLITALTSLLLQIRSLGQQKMTPMDLTSLNESINEIRLMVVISALNRTVSQLQKKKKNVVTETTIVGWSRLIFSEI
;
A
#
# COMPACT_ATOMS: atom_id res chain seq x y z
N MET A 1 -16.25 -23.42 -13.89
CA MET A 1 -14.97 -22.68 -13.76
C MET A 1 -14.27 -22.43 -15.10
N LEU A 2 -13.95 -23.46 -15.90
CA LEU A 2 -13.21 -23.33 -17.16
C LEU A 2 -13.81 -22.29 -18.14
N VAL A 3 -15.13 -22.28 -18.29
CA VAL A 3 -15.83 -21.30 -19.15
C VAL A 3 -15.56 -19.85 -18.71
N ILE A 4 -15.56 -19.58 -17.40
CA ILE A 4 -15.31 -18.24 -16.86
C ILE A 4 -13.85 -17.83 -17.12
N LEU A 5 -12.90 -18.74 -16.91
CA LEU A 5 -11.48 -18.49 -17.18
C LEU A 5 -11.21 -18.19 -18.65
N VAL A 6 -11.82 -18.95 -19.57
CA VAL A 6 -11.72 -18.70 -21.02
C VAL A 6 -12.32 -17.34 -21.40
N LYS A 7 -13.46 -16.96 -20.81
CA LYS A 7 -14.08 -15.66 -21.05
C LYS A 7 -13.21 -14.50 -20.55
N VAL A 8 -12.61 -14.63 -19.36
CA VAL A 8 -11.67 -13.63 -18.82
C VAL A 8 -10.45 -13.49 -19.72
N ALA A 9 -9.84 -14.59 -20.16
CA ALA A 9 -8.68 -14.55 -21.05
C ALA A 9 -9.00 -13.79 -22.35
N LYS A 10 -10.14 -14.10 -22.99
CA LYS A 10 -10.60 -13.38 -24.19
C LYS A 10 -10.83 -11.89 -23.93
N LEU A 11 -11.46 -11.54 -22.81
CA LEU A 11 -11.70 -10.13 -22.45
C LEU A 11 -10.40 -9.38 -22.18
N LEU A 12 -9.40 -10.01 -21.57
CA LEU A 12 -8.08 -9.41 -21.36
C LEU A 12 -7.37 -9.14 -22.70
N ASP A 13 -7.50 -10.03 -23.68
CA ASP A 13 -6.95 -9.79 -25.02
C ASP A 13 -7.66 -8.67 -25.77
N ILE A 14 -8.98 -8.56 -25.62
CA ILE A 14 -9.74 -7.42 -26.16
C ILE A 14 -9.31 -6.12 -25.46
N LYS A 15 -9.20 -6.13 -24.12
CA LYS A 15 -8.74 -4.97 -23.33
C LYS A 15 -7.37 -4.49 -23.77
N LYS A 16 -6.42 -5.41 -24.01
CA LYS A 16 -5.08 -5.08 -24.53
C LYS A 16 -5.15 -4.37 -25.88
N LYS A 17 -6.02 -4.82 -26.80
CA LYS A 17 -6.20 -4.16 -28.10
C LYS A 17 -6.77 -2.76 -27.94
N LEU A 18 -7.81 -2.58 -27.11
CA LEU A 18 -8.41 -1.27 -26.84
C LEU A 18 -7.41 -0.30 -26.19
N ILE A 19 -6.58 -0.77 -25.25
CA ILE A 19 -5.52 0.06 -24.65
C ILE A 19 -4.53 0.52 -25.73
N LYS A 20 -4.09 -0.37 -26.61
CA LYS A 20 -3.21 0.01 -27.73
C LYS A 20 -3.86 1.06 -28.62
N THR A 21 -5.12 0.87 -29.00
CA THR A 21 -5.87 1.86 -29.80
C THR A 21 -5.97 3.21 -29.08
N LEU A 22 -6.25 3.22 -27.78
CA LEU A 22 -6.31 4.45 -26.99
C LEU A 22 -4.95 5.14 -26.90
N THR A 23 -3.85 4.37 -26.79
CA THR A 23 -2.49 4.91 -26.85
C THR A 23 -2.21 5.58 -28.19
N GLU A 24 -2.56 4.95 -29.31
CA GLU A 24 -2.40 5.57 -30.64
C GLU A 24 -3.25 6.84 -30.79
N LEU A 25 -4.49 6.83 -30.29
CA LEU A 25 -5.35 8.01 -30.28
C LEU A 25 -4.79 9.14 -29.40
N ASN A 26 -4.14 8.83 -28.28
CA ASN A 26 -3.46 9.83 -27.47
C ASN A 26 -2.27 10.45 -28.21
N ASN A 27 -1.48 9.62 -28.91
CA ASN A 27 -0.37 10.11 -29.73
C ASN A 27 -0.88 11.00 -30.88
N GLU A 28 -2.00 10.63 -31.51
CA GLU A 28 -2.68 11.44 -32.54
C GLU A 28 -3.17 12.77 -31.95
N ALA A 29 -3.83 12.75 -30.78
CA ALA A 29 -4.28 13.95 -30.09
C ALA A 29 -3.14 14.90 -29.70
N GLU A 30 -2.01 14.37 -29.24
CA GLU A 30 -0.83 15.16 -28.91
C GLU A 30 -0.29 15.88 -30.16
N ARG A 31 -0.18 15.16 -31.29
CA ARG A 31 0.25 15.76 -32.56
C ARG A 31 -0.72 16.82 -33.09
N GLU A 32 -2.03 16.58 -32.99
CA GLU A 32 -3.04 17.54 -33.45
C GLU A 32 -3.10 18.77 -32.53
N SER A 33 -2.88 18.62 -31.22
CA SER A 33 -2.93 19.72 -30.26
C SER A 33 -1.91 20.84 -30.52
N ILE A 34 -0.82 20.52 -31.23
CA ILE A 34 0.20 21.51 -31.63
C ILE A 34 -0.33 22.44 -32.73
N LEU A 35 -1.29 21.96 -33.54
CA LEU A 35 -1.77 22.62 -34.76
C LEU A 35 -3.16 23.24 -34.60
N THR A 36 -3.96 22.75 -33.65
CA THR A 36 -5.34 23.20 -33.43
C THR A 36 -5.74 23.16 -31.96
N ASP A 37 -6.51 24.14 -31.52
CA ASP A 37 -7.14 24.18 -30.20
C ASP A 37 -8.42 23.32 -30.10
N LYS A 38 -8.90 22.79 -31.23
CA LYS A 38 -10.12 21.98 -31.31
C LYS A 38 -9.91 20.72 -32.13
N TYR A 39 -10.26 19.58 -31.53
CA TYR A 39 -10.27 18.29 -32.21
C TYR A 39 -11.48 18.14 -33.14
N THR A 40 -11.32 17.37 -34.21
CA THR A 40 -12.42 17.09 -35.14
C THR A 40 -13.51 16.25 -34.46
N PRO A 41 -14.80 16.44 -34.81
CA PRO A 41 -15.88 15.63 -34.25
C PRO A 41 -15.69 14.13 -34.45
N ILE A 42 -15.12 13.74 -35.59
CA ILE A 42 -14.83 12.34 -35.95
C ILE A 42 -13.77 11.75 -35.00
N PHE A 43 -12.72 12.51 -34.68
CA PHE A 43 -11.71 12.09 -33.71
C PHE A 43 -12.32 11.94 -32.32
N GLN A 44 -13.09 12.93 -31.87
CA GLN A 44 -13.77 12.91 -30.58
C GLN A 44 -14.70 11.69 -30.44
N GLU A 45 -15.46 11.37 -31.48
CA GLU A 45 -16.33 10.19 -31.51
C GLU A 45 -15.53 8.88 -31.38
N ARG A 46 -14.46 8.71 -32.16
CA ARG A 46 -13.59 7.53 -32.09
C ARG A 46 -12.94 7.37 -30.70
N TYR A 47 -12.48 8.47 -30.13
CA TYR A 47 -11.89 8.51 -28.81
C TYR A 47 -12.90 8.12 -27.73
N ALA A 48 -14.05 8.79 -27.70
CA ALA A 48 -15.12 8.51 -26.75
C ALA A 48 -15.59 7.06 -26.85
N ARG A 49 -15.76 6.54 -28.07
CA ARG A 49 -16.16 5.15 -28.31
C ARG A 49 -15.16 4.16 -27.73
N THR A 50 -13.87 4.39 -27.95
CA THR A 50 -12.79 3.53 -27.42
C THR A 50 -12.79 3.51 -25.90
N VAL A 51 -13.02 4.66 -25.26
CA VAL A 51 -13.11 4.76 -23.79
C VAL A 51 -14.34 4.01 -23.25
N VAL A 52 -15.50 4.17 -23.88
CA VAL A 52 -16.74 3.46 -23.48
C VAL A 52 -16.61 1.95 -23.64
N ASP A 53 -16.04 1.50 -24.76
CA ASP A 53 -15.79 0.07 -24.99
C ASP A 53 -14.78 -0.49 -23.97
N LEU A 54 -13.76 0.30 -23.60
CA LEU A 54 -12.79 -0.07 -22.56
C LEU A 54 -13.43 -0.18 -21.18
N GLU A 55 -14.30 0.75 -20.81
CA GLU A 55 -15.08 0.70 -19.56
C GLU A 55 -15.96 -0.56 -19.51
N THR A 56 -16.66 -0.85 -20.61
CA THR A 56 -17.52 -2.03 -20.74
C THR A 56 -16.74 -3.32 -20.52
N VAL A 57 -15.58 -3.46 -21.19
CA VAL A 57 -14.70 -4.62 -21.01
C VAL A 57 -14.17 -4.70 -19.58
N ASN A 58 -13.82 -3.57 -18.97
CA ASN A 58 -13.34 -3.53 -17.59
C ASN A 58 -14.41 -4.02 -16.60
N ARG A 59 -15.66 -3.58 -16.77
CA ARG A 59 -16.80 -4.05 -15.97
C ARG A 59 -17.01 -5.55 -16.13
N GLN A 60 -16.97 -6.06 -17.36
CA GLN A 60 -17.13 -7.50 -17.61
C GLN A 60 -15.99 -8.32 -16.99
N VAL A 61 -14.74 -7.88 -17.10
CA VAL A 61 -13.59 -8.52 -16.45
C VAL A 61 -13.80 -8.60 -14.94
N ASN A 62 -14.21 -7.50 -14.31
CA ASN A 62 -14.48 -7.49 -12.87
C ASN A 62 -15.60 -8.46 -12.47
N ILE A 63 -16.70 -8.51 -13.22
CA ILE A 63 -17.79 -9.47 -12.97
C ILE A 63 -17.27 -10.92 -12.99
N TYR A 64 -16.48 -11.28 -14.00
CA TYR A 64 -15.96 -12.64 -14.10
C TYR A 64 -14.87 -12.94 -13.06
N LEU A 65 -14.02 -11.98 -12.70
CA LEU A 65 -13.05 -12.15 -11.61
C LEU A 65 -13.74 -12.34 -10.26
N ASN A 66 -14.80 -11.57 -9.98
CA ASN A 66 -15.62 -11.76 -8.78
C ASN A 66 -16.27 -13.15 -8.76
N GLY A 67 -16.78 -13.63 -9.91
CA GLY A 67 -17.32 -14.99 -10.01
C GLY A 67 -16.25 -16.08 -9.79
N ILE A 68 -15.00 -15.86 -10.22
CA ILE A 68 -13.88 -16.77 -9.91
C ILE A 68 -13.57 -16.74 -8.41
N GLN A 69 -13.55 -15.55 -7.79
CA GLN A 69 -13.30 -15.41 -6.36
C GLN A 69 -14.38 -16.07 -5.51
N GLU A 70 -15.65 -15.91 -5.89
CA GLU A 70 -16.79 -16.56 -5.24
C GLU A 70 -16.67 -18.09 -5.36
N TYR A 71 -16.42 -18.60 -6.56
CA TYR A 71 -16.20 -20.03 -6.80
C TYR A 71 -15.04 -20.57 -5.96
N ASN A 72 -13.91 -19.87 -5.92
CA ASN A 72 -12.78 -20.23 -5.08
C ASN A 72 -13.17 -20.21 -3.60
N SER A 73 -13.92 -19.21 -3.14
CA SER A 73 -14.35 -19.12 -1.74
C SER A 73 -15.26 -20.28 -1.33
N GLN A 74 -16.07 -20.80 -2.25
CA GLN A 74 -16.99 -21.92 -1.99
C GLN A 74 -16.31 -23.30 -2.06
N LEU A 75 -15.35 -23.49 -2.99
CA LEU A 75 -14.72 -24.80 -3.21
C LEU A 75 -13.38 -24.99 -2.52
N LEU A 76 -12.62 -23.92 -2.29
CA LEU A 76 -11.30 -23.99 -1.65
C LEU A 76 -11.35 -24.55 -0.21
N PRO A 77 -12.37 -24.25 0.63
CA PRO A 77 -12.52 -24.90 1.94
C PRO A 77 -12.74 -26.41 1.87
N GLN A 78 -13.23 -26.94 0.75
CA GLN A 78 -13.44 -28.37 0.55
C GLN A 78 -12.21 -29.09 -0.02
N LEU A 79 -11.19 -28.35 -0.46
CA LEU A 79 -10.01 -28.89 -1.16
C LEU A 79 -8.70 -28.81 -0.35
N SER A 80 -8.63 -28.01 0.74
CA SER A 80 -7.49 -28.04 1.66
C SER A 80 -7.80 -27.48 3.06
N GLU A 81 -7.23 -28.09 4.11
CA GLU A 81 -7.29 -27.63 5.51
C GLU A 81 -6.74 -26.21 5.75
N VAL A 82 -6.00 -25.66 4.77
CA VAL A 82 -5.58 -24.25 4.77
C VAL A 82 -5.86 -23.68 3.39
N SER A 83 -6.79 -22.74 3.29
CA SER A 83 -7.11 -22.10 2.00
C SER A 83 -5.85 -21.41 1.44
N ILE A 84 -5.59 -21.55 0.14
CA ILE A 84 -4.44 -20.92 -0.53
C ILE A 84 -4.44 -19.39 -0.32
N SER A 85 -5.62 -18.78 -0.14
CA SER A 85 -5.77 -17.36 0.21
C SER A 85 -5.46 -17.04 1.67
N ALA A 86 -5.61 -17.99 2.60
CA ALA A 86 -5.29 -17.82 4.02
C ALA A 86 -3.81 -18.11 4.31
N ARG A 87 -3.09 -18.79 3.41
CA ARG A 87 -1.68 -19.15 3.56
C ARG A 87 -0.77 -17.93 3.83
N PRO A 88 -0.85 -16.80 3.10
CA PRO A 88 0.02 -15.65 3.36
C PRO A 88 -0.23 -15.03 4.73
N GLU A 89 -1.50 -14.89 5.12
CA GLU A 89 -1.89 -14.34 6.42
C GLU A 89 -1.55 -15.27 7.60
N ALA A 90 -1.67 -16.58 7.40
CA ALA A 90 -1.24 -17.56 8.39
C ALA A 90 0.29 -17.53 8.59
N LEU A 91 1.04 -17.44 7.48
CA LEU A 91 2.49 -17.29 7.51
C LEU A 91 2.89 -16.00 8.23
N ARG A 92 2.25 -14.87 7.90
CA ARG A 92 2.49 -13.57 8.54
C ARG A 92 2.29 -13.65 10.05
N ARG A 93 1.16 -14.21 10.50
CA ARG A 93 0.85 -14.40 11.93
C ARG A 93 1.87 -15.28 12.65
N MET A 94 2.26 -16.39 12.04
CA MET A 94 3.28 -17.29 12.60
C MET A 94 4.64 -16.58 12.73
N CYS A 95 5.09 -15.88 11.68
CA CYS A 95 6.34 -15.12 11.70
C CYS A 95 6.30 -13.98 12.73
N THR A 96 5.16 -13.30 12.89
CA THR A 96 5.00 -12.25 13.92
C THR A 96 5.04 -12.82 15.32
N SER A 97 4.39 -13.96 15.57
CA SER A 97 4.46 -14.67 16.85
C SER A 97 5.89 -15.07 17.20
N HIS A 98 6.61 -15.65 16.24
CA HIS A 98 8.00 -16.07 16.42
C HIS A 98 8.93 -14.86 16.62
N ALA A 99 8.72 -13.77 15.89
CA ALA A 99 9.47 -12.53 16.08
C ALA A 99 9.29 -11.96 17.50
N ASN A 100 8.07 -12.02 18.05
CA ASN A 100 7.82 -11.62 19.45
C ASN A 100 8.58 -12.49 20.45
N GLN A 101 8.67 -13.81 20.20
CA GLN A 101 9.43 -14.73 21.06
C GLN A 101 10.92 -14.42 21.01
N ILE A 102 11.48 -14.23 19.81
CA ILE A 102 12.89 -13.84 19.62
C ILE A 102 13.16 -12.52 20.32
N PHE A 103 12.31 -11.50 20.11
CA PHE A 103 12.46 -10.21 20.77
C PHE A 103 12.45 -10.36 22.29
N LYS A 104 11.47 -11.09 22.87
CA LYS A 104 11.41 -11.30 24.33
C LYS A 104 12.65 -11.99 24.89
N HIS A 105 13.20 -12.95 24.15
CA HIS A 105 14.42 -13.66 24.54
C HIS A 105 15.63 -12.71 24.53
N CYS A 106 15.87 -11.99 23.43
CA CYS A 106 17.00 -11.06 23.31
C CYS A 106 16.85 -9.83 24.22
N ASN A 107 15.63 -9.37 24.46
CA ASN A 107 15.38 -8.17 25.27
C ASN A 107 15.56 -8.41 26.78
N ARG A 108 15.74 -9.67 27.20
CA ARG A 108 16.10 -10.00 28.59
C ARG A 108 17.43 -9.37 29.01
N ASP A 109 18.35 -9.22 28.05
CA ASP A 109 19.69 -8.66 28.30
C ASP A 109 19.83 -7.20 27.85
N LEU A 110 18.95 -6.72 26.95
CA LEU A 110 19.04 -5.40 26.31
C LEU A 110 18.17 -4.31 26.98
N ASN A 111 17.19 -4.69 27.80
CA ASN A 111 16.28 -3.79 28.53
C ASN A 111 15.62 -2.68 27.67
N VAL A 112 15.34 -2.96 26.39
CA VAL A 112 14.65 -2.01 25.51
C VAL A 112 13.20 -1.85 25.99
N SER A 113 12.89 -0.66 26.49
CA SER A 113 11.55 -0.32 27.03
C SER A 113 10.76 0.63 26.13
N ASN A 114 11.39 1.20 25.10
CA ASN A 114 10.71 2.12 24.19
C ASN A 114 9.69 1.35 23.33
N PRO A 115 8.38 1.63 23.44
CA PRO A 115 7.35 0.86 22.75
C PRO A 115 7.42 1.00 21.22
N GLN A 116 7.90 2.13 20.71
CA GLN A 116 8.10 2.32 19.26
C GLN A 116 9.27 1.50 18.76
N ALA A 117 10.37 1.44 19.52
CA ALA A 117 11.53 0.62 19.19
C ALA A 117 11.18 -0.87 19.24
N VAL A 118 10.47 -1.31 20.29
CA VAL A 118 9.98 -2.69 20.45
C VAL A 118 9.13 -3.10 19.24
N ARG A 119 8.15 -2.28 18.84
CA ARG A 119 7.30 -2.53 17.68
C ARG A 119 8.09 -2.62 16.38
N LEU A 120 9.01 -1.67 16.15
CA LEU A 120 9.82 -1.65 14.93
C LEU A 120 10.75 -2.85 14.84
N ILE A 121 11.46 -3.19 15.92
CA ILE A 121 12.36 -4.34 15.99
C ILE A 121 11.57 -5.62 15.71
N THR A 122 10.43 -5.80 16.38
CA THR A 122 9.57 -6.98 16.20
C THR A 122 9.05 -7.08 14.76
N ALA A 123 8.64 -5.97 14.15
CA ALA A 123 8.16 -5.95 12.77
C ALA A 123 9.28 -6.30 11.77
N LEU A 124 10.48 -5.75 11.96
CA LEU A 124 11.65 -6.08 11.14
C LEU A 124 12.07 -7.55 11.29
N THR A 125 12.10 -8.08 12.52
CA THR A 125 12.35 -9.50 12.76
C THR A 125 11.29 -10.37 12.10
N SER A 126 10.01 -9.99 12.18
CA SER A 126 8.93 -10.71 11.50
C SER A 126 9.11 -10.70 9.99
N LEU A 127 9.53 -9.57 9.40
CA LEU A 127 9.78 -9.46 7.96
C LEU A 127 10.93 -10.39 7.52
N LEU A 128 12.03 -10.42 8.28
CA LEU A 128 13.15 -11.32 8.00
C LEU A 128 12.74 -12.80 8.05
N LEU A 129 11.89 -13.17 9.01
CA LEU A 129 11.35 -14.52 9.10
C LEU A 129 10.42 -14.85 7.93
N GLN A 130 9.58 -13.91 7.50
CA GLN A 130 8.73 -14.08 6.32
C GLN A 130 9.59 -14.31 5.07
N ILE A 131 10.62 -13.49 4.84
CA ILE A 131 11.54 -13.64 3.69
C ILE A 131 12.23 -15.02 3.73
N ARG A 132 12.73 -15.44 4.90
CA ARG A 132 13.34 -16.76 5.06
C ARG A 132 12.37 -17.88 4.73
N SER A 133 11.16 -17.84 5.30
CA SER A 133 10.15 -18.89 5.07
C SER A 133 9.68 -18.94 3.63
N LEU A 134 9.58 -17.80 2.94
CA LEU A 134 9.24 -17.73 1.52
C LEU A 134 10.37 -18.25 0.62
N GLY A 135 11.64 -18.06 1.01
CA GLY A 135 12.79 -18.62 0.29
C GLY A 135 12.89 -20.16 0.35
N GLN A 136 12.16 -20.80 1.26
CA GLN A 136 12.15 -22.26 1.45
C GLN A 136 10.99 -22.96 0.71
N GLN A 137 10.10 -22.22 0.06
CA GLN A 137 8.88 -22.75 -0.57
C GLN A 137 8.65 -22.12 -1.94
N LYS A 138 7.76 -22.70 -2.75
CA LYS A 138 7.33 -22.09 -4.01
C LYS A 138 6.51 -20.84 -3.72
N MET A 139 7.07 -19.68 -4.04
CA MET A 139 6.43 -18.38 -3.80
C MET A 139 5.28 -18.12 -4.77
N THR A 140 4.16 -17.62 -4.25
CA THR A 140 2.99 -17.22 -5.04
C THR A 140 2.88 -15.69 -5.15
N PRO A 141 2.14 -15.15 -6.14
CA PRO A 141 1.90 -13.70 -6.24
C PRO A 141 1.19 -13.10 -5.01
N MET A 142 0.37 -13.90 -4.32
CA MET A 142 -0.30 -13.48 -3.08
C MET A 142 0.69 -13.34 -1.92
N ASP A 143 1.67 -14.24 -1.82
CA ASP A 143 2.76 -14.12 -0.84
C ASP A 143 3.57 -12.84 -1.05
N LEU A 144 3.86 -12.49 -2.31
CA LEU A 144 4.55 -11.25 -2.66
C LEU A 144 3.72 -10.01 -2.30
N THR A 145 2.40 -10.08 -2.48
CA THR A 145 1.49 -8.98 -2.12
C THR A 145 1.49 -8.76 -0.59
N SER A 146 1.36 -9.84 0.19
CA SER A 146 1.40 -9.78 1.67
C SER A 146 2.78 -9.33 2.20
N LEU A 147 3.86 -9.72 1.53
CA LEU A 147 5.21 -9.25 1.87
C LEU A 147 5.34 -7.73 1.60
N ASN A 148 4.83 -7.26 0.47
CA ASN A 148 4.82 -5.84 0.12
C ASN A 148 3.99 -5.00 1.11
N GLU A 149 2.85 -5.52 1.58
CA GLU A 149 2.06 -4.91 2.65
C GLU A 149 2.86 -4.79 3.96
N SER A 150 3.55 -5.86 4.39
CA SER A 150 4.41 -5.84 5.57
C SER A 150 5.53 -4.79 5.47
N ILE A 151 6.13 -4.62 4.28
CA ILE A 151 7.14 -3.58 4.02
C ILE A 151 6.53 -2.18 4.13
N ASN A 152 5.34 -1.97 3.57
CA ASN A 152 4.66 -0.68 3.62
C ASN A 152 4.25 -0.32 5.05
N GLU A 153 3.75 -1.27 5.84
CA GLU A 153 3.46 -1.09 7.26
C GLU A 153 4.71 -0.62 8.03
N ILE A 154 5.87 -1.27 7.81
CA ILE A 154 7.14 -0.88 8.44
C ILE A 154 7.57 0.53 8.02
N ARG A 155 7.45 0.87 6.72
CA ARG A 155 7.76 2.22 6.21
C ARG A 155 6.89 3.28 6.91
N LEU A 156 5.59 3.01 7.08
CA LEU A 156 4.69 3.90 7.80
C LEU A 156 5.08 4.07 9.27
N MET A 157 5.49 2.99 9.95
CA MET A 157 5.98 3.09 11.34
C MET A 157 7.21 4.01 11.45
N VAL A 158 8.15 3.91 10.51
CA VAL A 158 9.34 4.78 10.48
C VAL A 158 8.96 6.24 10.23
N VAL A 159 8.09 6.51 9.25
CA VAL A 159 7.63 7.87 8.92
C VAL A 159 6.89 8.52 10.10
N ILE A 160 5.95 7.80 10.71
CA ILE A 160 5.19 8.28 11.88
C ILE A 160 6.14 8.55 13.05
N SER A 161 7.15 7.70 13.27
CA SER A 161 8.14 7.91 14.32
C SER A 161 8.99 9.17 14.10
N ALA A 162 9.33 9.48 12.85
CA ALA A 162 10.06 10.70 12.50
C ALA A 162 9.20 11.95 12.69
N LEU A 163 7.92 11.90 12.30
CA LEU A 163 6.96 13.00 12.48
C LEU A 163 6.71 13.29 13.97
N ASN A 164 6.55 12.26 14.80
CA ASN A 164 6.38 12.45 16.25
C ASN A 164 7.60 13.10 16.91
N ARG A 165 8.80 12.83 16.41
CA ARG A 165 10.03 13.49 16.89
C ARG A 165 10.02 14.97 16.52
N THR A 166 9.69 15.34 15.28
CA THR A 166 9.66 16.75 14.86
C THR A 166 8.60 17.54 15.60
N VAL A 167 7.39 16.98 15.78
CA VAL A 167 6.32 17.61 16.58
C VAL A 167 6.77 17.84 18.03
N SER A 168 7.43 16.85 18.65
CA SER A 168 7.93 16.98 20.02
C SER A 168 8.99 18.08 20.16
N GLN A 169 9.86 18.24 19.16
CA GLN A 169 10.86 19.32 19.13
C GLN A 169 10.20 20.69 18.98
N LEU A 170 9.18 20.80 18.13
CA LEU A 170 8.42 22.05 17.95
C LEU A 170 7.65 22.45 19.22
N GLN A 171 7.06 21.49 19.93
CA GLN A 171 6.37 21.74 21.20
C GLN A 171 7.34 22.22 22.30
N LYS A 172 8.53 21.62 22.41
CA LYS A 172 9.57 22.10 23.33
C LYS A 172 10.03 23.52 22.98
N LYS A 173 10.26 23.81 21.70
CA LYS A 173 10.65 25.14 21.24
C LYS A 173 9.56 26.19 21.54
N LYS A 174 8.28 25.85 21.35
CA LYS A 174 7.16 26.73 21.69
C LYS A 174 7.09 27.04 23.19
N LYS A 175 7.32 26.04 24.06
CA LYS A 175 7.35 26.27 25.53
C LYS A 175 8.49 27.20 25.94
N ASN A 176 9.69 27.02 25.40
CA ASN A 176 10.83 27.87 25.73
C ASN A 176 10.64 29.33 25.29
N VAL A 177 10.06 29.55 24.11
CA VAL A 177 9.74 30.91 23.63
C VAL A 177 8.70 31.60 24.51
N VAL A 178 7.69 30.87 24.98
CA VAL A 178 6.68 31.42 25.90
C VAL A 178 7.30 31.78 27.26
N THR A 179 8.18 30.94 27.80
CA THR A 179 8.89 31.25 29.06
C THR A 179 9.83 32.43 28.93
N GLU A 180 10.60 32.54 27.84
CA GLU A 180 11.47 33.70 27.60
C GLU A 180 10.67 35.00 27.43
N THR A 181 9.56 34.96 26.66
CA THR A 181 8.70 36.14 26.46
C THR A 181 8.06 36.59 27.78
N THR A 182 7.65 35.63 28.61
CA THR A 182 7.08 35.92 29.93
C THR A 182 8.14 36.55 30.83
N ILE A 183 9.32 35.95 30.96
CA ILE A 183 10.43 36.46 31.80
C ILE A 183 10.84 37.87 31.37
N VAL A 184 11.02 38.13 30.07
CA VAL A 184 11.37 39.46 29.55
C VAL A 184 10.26 40.49 29.82
N GLY A 185 8.99 40.08 29.77
CA GLY A 185 7.83 40.91 30.10
C GLY A 185 7.80 41.32 31.58
N TRP A 186 8.01 40.39 32.50
CA TRP A 186 8.09 40.68 33.94
C TRP A 186 9.30 41.55 34.28
N SER A 187 10.45 41.31 33.64
CA SER A 187 11.64 42.16 33.83
C SER A 187 11.36 43.61 33.43
N ARG A 188 10.68 43.86 32.29
CA ARG A 188 10.34 45.23 31.87
C ARG A 188 9.34 45.93 32.80
N LEU A 189 8.40 45.20 33.39
CA LEU A 189 7.45 45.75 34.37
C LEU A 189 8.17 46.16 35.66
N ILE A 190 9.06 45.30 36.18
CA ILE A 190 9.82 45.59 37.40
C ILE A 190 10.75 46.80 37.23
N PHE A 191 11.34 46.99 36.05
CA PHE A 191 12.18 48.15 35.74
C PHE A 191 11.41 49.44 35.37
N SER A 192 10.08 49.39 35.25
CA SER A 192 9.24 50.57 34.95
C SER A 192 8.61 51.21 36.20
N GLU A 193 8.65 50.54 37.35
CA GLU A 193 8.07 51.00 38.62
C GLU A 193 9.13 51.45 39.65
N ILE A 194 10.40 51.57 39.22
CA ILE A 194 11.53 52.16 39.97
C ILE A 194 11.98 53.42 39.24
#